data_AF-A0A5Q2MPM1-F1
#
_entry.id   AF-A0A5Q2MPM1-F1
#
_cell.length_a   1.000
_cell.length_b   1.000
_cell.length_c   1.000
_cell.angle_alpha   90.00
_cell.angle_beta   90.00
_cell.angle_gamma   90.00
#
_symmetry.space_group_name_H-M   'P 1'
#
loop_
_entity.id
_entity.type
_entity.pdbx_description
1 polymer ?
#
loop_
_entity_poly.entity_id
_entity_poly.type
_entity_poly.pdbx_seq_one_letter_code
_entity_poly.pdbx_strand_id
1 'polypeptide(L)'
;MGIDRATRGVLALRTVLARLQDRSIAPPAATRTPAPRTPFEAASGTYTQPDPTTCGSAVLVMAEMLADPAYATFVATGRHPATGRTSQLSPAELFHAEALAMHRQTGRWRDRAGRLQSPWISALGTSPWGLARQLTLATAHPHRVDLVDPGRPGAAYDRIVDAVRAGHPVPLYVGNAWSPRHVVLVTAASTDALRVYEPAAGGAVTVTRSAFERGDVALAGWRVPWLAVVPS
;
A
#
# COMPACT_ATOMS: atom_id res chain seq x y z
N MET A 1 73.18 22.48 -20.11
CA MET A 1 72.18 22.04 -21.11
C MET A 1 71.70 20.66 -20.68
N GLY A 2 70.68 20.44 -19.86
CA GLY A 2 69.44 21.19 -19.63
C GLY A 2 68.24 20.41 -20.21
N ILE A 3 67.94 19.23 -19.61
CA ILE A 3 66.64 18.52 -19.42
C ILE A 3 65.64 18.61 -20.60
N ASP A 4 65.13 17.52 -21.21
CA ASP A 4 63.99 16.82 -20.61
C ASP A 4 63.73 15.38 -21.06
N ARG A 5 63.38 14.57 -20.07
CA ARG A 5 63.26 13.11 -20.04
C ARG A 5 61.79 12.70 -20.15
N ALA A 6 60.99 13.43 -20.91
CA ALA A 6 59.52 13.36 -20.86
C ALA A 6 58.85 12.54 -21.98
N THR A 7 59.57 12.04 -22.99
CA THR A 7 58.92 11.51 -24.22
C THR A 7 59.08 10.00 -24.45
N ARG A 8 59.39 9.22 -23.40
CA ARG A 8 59.45 7.74 -23.52
C ARG A 8 58.42 6.98 -22.65
N GLY A 9 57.58 7.69 -21.88
CA GLY A 9 56.56 7.07 -21.02
C GLY A 9 55.19 6.82 -21.67
N VAL A 10 54.94 7.30 -22.89
CA VAL A 10 53.57 7.32 -23.46
C VAL A 10 53.25 6.12 -24.35
N LEU A 11 54.24 5.39 -24.87
CA LEU A 11 53.98 4.28 -25.81
C LEU A 11 53.83 2.89 -25.15
N ALA A 12 54.32 2.69 -23.92
CA ALA A 12 54.20 1.40 -23.24
C ALA A 12 52.87 1.20 -22.47
N LEU A 13 52.06 2.26 -22.32
CA LEU A 13 50.80 2.21 -21.55
C LEU A 13 49.58 1.82 -22.40
N ARG A 14 49.69 1.77 -23.73
CA ARG A 14 48.53 1.49 -24.61
C ARG A 14 48.27 0.02 -24.89
N THR A 15 49.21 -0.89 -24.61
CA THR A 15 49.04 -2.33 -24.94
C THR A 15 48.55 -3.17 -23.76
N VAL A 16 48.67 -2.69 -22.51
CA VAL A 16 48.17 -3.41 -21.32
C VAL A 16 46.70 -3.05 -21.01
N LEU A 17 46.23 -1.85 -21.42
CA LEU A 17 44.85 -1.41 -21.20
C LEU A 17 43.82 -2.07 -22.14
N ALA A 18 44.25 -2.61 -23.29
CA ALA A 18 43.34 -3.27 -24.23
C ALA A 18 43.01 -4.74 -23.86
N ARG A 19 43.71 -5.34 -22.88
CA ARG A 19 43.43 -6.71 -22.41
C ARG A 19 42.66 -6.78 -21.08
N LEU A 20 42.32 -5.65 -20.48
CA LEU A 20 41.44 -5.59 -19.30
C LEU A 20 40.00 -5.14 -19.64
N GLN A 21 39.73 -4.83 -20.91
CA GLN A 21 38.38 -4.46 -21.39
C GLN A 21 37.52 -5.65 -21.84
N ASP A 22 38.06 -6.88 -21.81
CA ASP A 22 37.36 -8.08 -22.34
C ASP A 22 37.15 -9.18 -21.28
N ARG A 23 36.93 -8.79 -20.02
CA ARG A 23 36.41 -9.69 -18.98
C ARG A 23 35.45 -8.98 -18.02
N SER A 24 34.50 -8.22 -18.57
CA SER A 24 33.23 -8.05 -17.88
C SER A 24 32.39 -9.30 -18.14
N ILE A 25 32.51 -10.28 -17.24
CA ILE A 25 31.44 -11.27 -17.08
C ILE A 25 30.22 -10.43 -16.70
N ALA A 26 29.32 -10.20 -17.65
CA ALA A 26 28.01 -9.67 -17.34
C ALA A 26 27.41 -10.60 -16.28
N PRO A 27 26.98 -10.09 -15.12
CA PRO A 27 26.19 -10.92 -14.22
C PRO A 27 25.01 -11.45 -15.05
N PRO A 28 24.60 -12.73 -14.90
CA PRO A 28 23.44 -13.24 -15.62
C PRO A 28 22.33 -12.23 -15.42
N ALA A 29 21.77 -11.74 -16.53
CA ALA A 29 20.72 -10.75 -16.51
C ALA A 29 19.65 -11.27 -15.55
N ALA A 30 19.65 -10.76 -14.32
CA ALA A 30 18.60 -11.06 -13.37
C ALA A 30 17.34 -10.66 -14.12
N THR A 31 16.51 -11.64 -14.43
CA THR A 31 15.25 -11.45 -15.13
C THR A 31 14.52 -10.36 -14.39
N ARG A 32 14.61 -9.13 -14.90
CA ARG A 32 14.13 -7.96 -14.18
C ARG A 32 12.65 -7.96 -14.46
N THR A 33 11.91 -8.76 -13.71
CA THR A 33 10.46 -8.74 -13.72
C THR A 33 10.06 -7.29 -13.58
N PRO A 34 9.40 -6.68 -14.58
CA PRO A 34 8.96 -5.30 -14.46
C PRO A 34 8.04 -5.22 -13.24
N ALA A 35 8.26 -4.20 -12.40
CA ALA A 35 7.38 -3.96 -11.28
C ALA A 35 5.94 -3.82 -11.81
N PRO A 36 4.93 -4.42 -11.14
CA PRO A 36 3.55 -4.32 -11.58
C PRO A 36 3.13 -2.84 -11.64
N ARG A 37 2.41 -2.45 -12.69
CA ARG A 37 2.07 -1.04 -12.94
C ARG A 37 1.03 -0.52 -11.94
N THR A 38 0.33 -1.44 -11.28
CA THR A 38 -0.48 -1.21 -10.08
C THR A 38 -0.36 -2.40 -9.12
N PRO A 39 -0.52 -2.24 -7.79
CA PRO A 39 -0.49 -3.35 -6.84
C PRO A 39 -1.51 -4.48 -7.18
N PHE A 40 -2.55 -4.19 -7.96
CA PHE A 40 -3.58 -5.17 -8.31
C PHE A 40 -3.19 -6.12 -9.45
N GLU A 41 -2.05 -5.91 -10.09
CA GLU A 41 -1.49 -6.82 -11.11
C GLU A 41 -0.51 -7.85 -10.50
N ALA A 42 -0.21 -7.75 -9.20
CA ALA A 42 0.59 -8.76 -8.52
C ALA A 42 -0.17 -10.09 -8.42
N ALA A 43 0.57 -11.19 -8.29
CA ALA A 43 -0.04 -12.50 -8.05
C ALA A 43 -0.95 -12.43 -6.80
N SER A 44 -2.18 -12.95 -6.94
CA SER A 44 -3.15 -12.97 -5.83
C SER A 44 -2.51 -13.56 -4.57
N GLY A 45 -2.74 -12.93 -3.43
CA GLY A 45 -2.17 -13.35 -2.14
C GLY A 45 -0.81 -12.74 -1.80
N THR A 46 -0.13 -12.07 -2.74
CA THR A 46 1.15 -11.39 -2.46
C THR A 46 0.99 -10.32 -1.37
N TYR A 47 -0.12 -9.60 -1.39
CA TYR A 47 -0.40 -8.52 -0.45
C TYR A 47 -1.45 -8.97 0.57
N THR A 48 -1.23 -10.11 1.23
CA THR A 48 -2.13 -10.59 2.29
C THR A 48 -1.75 -9.95 3.62
N GLN A 49 -2.69 -9.79 4.54
CA GLN A 49 -2.39 -9.37 5.91
C GLN A 49 -1.66 -10.49 6.67
N PRO A 50 -0.68 -10.17 7.51
CA PRO A 50 0.09 -11.19 8.25
C PRO A 50 -0.71 -11.86 9.38
N ASP A 51 -1.69 -11.19 9.99
CA ASP A 51 -2.53 -11.75 11.07
C ASP A 51 -3.93 -11.10 11.14
N PRO A 52 -4.92 -11.72 11.82
CA PRO A 52 -6.31 -11.25 11.82
C PRO A 52 -6.58 -9.85 12.40
N THR A 53 -5.59 -9.20 13.03
CA THR A 53 -5.72 -7.84 13.60
C THR A 53 -5.02 -6.78 12.75
N THR A 54 -4.42 -7.18 11.63
CA THR A 54 -3.65 -6.29 10.73
C THR A 54 -4.41 -5.88 9.47
N CYS A 55 -5.70 -6.18 9.35
CA CYS A 55 -6.52 -5.76 8.21
C CYS A 55 -6.43 -4.24 7.95
N GLY A 56 -6.57 -3.42 8.98
CA GLY A 56 -6.50 -1.96 8.86
C GLY A 56 -5.10 -1.42 8.52
N SER A 57 -4.04 -2.06 9.01
CA SER A 57 -2.67 -1.65 8.70
C SER A 57 -2.24 -2.09 7.30
N ALA A 58 -2.68 -3.27 6.86
CA ALA A 58 -2.53 -3.72 5.48
C ALA A 58 -3.28 -2.80 4.49
N VAL A 59 -4.48 -2.32 4.86
CA VAL A 59 -5.23 -1.31 4.11
C VAL A 59 -4.44 0.00 3.99
N LEU A 60 -3.80 0.46 5.06
CA LEU A 60 -2.96 1.67 5.03
C LEU A 60 -1.71 1.52 4.17
N VAL A 61 -1.01 0.38 4.26
CA VAL A 61 0.14 0.09 3.38
C VAL A 61 -0.29 0.07 1.92
N MET A 62 -1.41 -0.60 1.60
CA MET A 62 -1.94 -0.61 0.24
C MET A 62 -2.33 0.80 -0.23
N ALA A 63 -2.95 1.62 0.61
CA ALA A 63 -3.27 3.01 0.28
C ALA A 63 -2.01 3.86 0.02
N GLU A 64 -0.95 3.68 0.82
CA GLU A 64 0.34 4.34 0.61
C GLU A 64 1.00 3.89 -0.70
N MET A 65 0.93 2.60 -1.05
CA MET A 65 1.38 2.11 -2.36
C MET A 65 0.59 2.71 -3.54
N LEU A 66 -0.70 3.03 -3.37
CA LEU A 66 -1.48 3.70 -4.41
C LEU A 66 -1.14 5.18 -4.54
N ALA A 67 -0.77 5.83 -3.43
CA ALA A 67 -0.45 7.26 -3.40
C ALA A 67 1.01 7.56 -3.79
N ASP A 68 1.95 6.66 -3.48
CA ASP A 68 3.39 6.84 -3.69
C ASP A 68 3.98 5.72 -4.56
N PRO A 69 4.25 5.99 -5.86
CA PRO A 69 4.88 5.03 -6.77
C PRO A 69 6.27 4.56 -6.34
N ALA A 70 7.04 5.38 -5.62
CA ALA A 70 8.36 5.02 -5.12
C ALA A 70 8.24 4.03 -3.95
N TYR A 71 7.26 4.24 -3.06
CA TYR A 71 6.92 3.29 -2.00
C TYR A 71 6.38 1.98 -2.58
N ALA A 72 5.48 2.04 -3.57
CA ALA A 72 4.99 0.85 -4.27
C ALA A 72 6.13 0.03 -4.88
N THR A 73 7.08 0.69 -5.54
CA THR A 73 8.27 0.04 -6.10
C THR A 73 9.11 -0.61 -4.99
N PHE A 74 9.29 0.08 -3.87
CA PHE A 74 10.00 -0.50 -2.73
C PHE A 74 9.34 -1.77 -2.21
N VAL A 75 8.03 -1.77 -1.98
CA VAL A 75 7.32 -2.95 -1.47
C VAL A 75 7.33 -4.08 -2.51
N ALA A 76 7.21 -3.77 -3.80
CA ALA A 76 7.16 -4.75 -4.87
C ALA A 76 8.53 -5.35 -5.24
N THR A 77 9.63 -4.63 -5.04
CA THR A 77 10.97 -5.08 -5.51
C THR A 77 12.05 -5.04 -4.44
N GLY A 78 11.74 -4.63 -3.22
CA GLY A 78 12.71 -4.41 -2.16
C GLY A 78 13.66 -3.23 -2.40
N ARG A 79 13.40 -2.32 -3.35
CA ARG A 79 14.27 -1.17 -3.63
C ARG A 79 13.49 0.11 -3.80
N HIS A 80 13.77 1.10 -2.96
CA HIS A 80 13.17 2.41 -3.04
C HIS A 80 13.96 3.30 -4.01
N PRO A 81 13.34 3.79 -5.10
CA PRO A 81 14.07 4.51 -6.14
C PRO A 81 14.55 5.89 -5.68
N ALA A 82 13.78 6.59 -4.81
CA ALA A 82 14.15 7.93 -4.34
C ALA A 82 15.16 7.95 -3.17
N THR A 83 15.04 7.04 -2.19
CA THR A 83 15.87 7.06 -0.97
C THR A 83 17.03 6.06 -1.00
N GLY A 84 17.05 5.14 -1.97
CA GLY A 84 18.03 4.06 -2.04
C GLY A 84 17.83 2.96 -0.99
N ARG A 85 16.77 3.03 -0.15
CA ARG A 85 16.45 1.99 0.83
C ARG A 85 16.28 0.64 0.14
N THR A 86 16.92 -0.39 0.68
CA THR A 86 16.83 -1.77 0.16
C THR A 86 16.38 -2.78 1.21
N SER A 87 15.69 -3.82 0.77
CA SER A 87 15.33 -5.01 1.54
C SER A 87 15.63 -6.26 0.71
N GLN A 88 16.02 -7.34 1.37
CA GLN A 88 16.21 -8.66 0.73
C GLN A 88 14.97 -9.56 0.85
N LEU A 89 13.92 -9.10 1.54
CA LEU A 89 12.66 -9.83 1.68
C LEU A 89 11.95 -9.98 0.33
N SER A 90 11.23 -11.09 0.15
CA SER A 90 10.28 -11.21 -0.96
C SER A 90 9.19 -10.13 -0.87
N PRO A 91 8.46 -9.85 -1.98
CA PRO A 91 7.40 -8.83 -1.95
C PRO A 91 6.32 -9.09 -0.90
N ALA A 92 5.95 -10.36 -0.68
CA ALA A 92 4.97 -10.75 0.33
C ALA A 92 5.50 -10.54 1.75
N GLU A 93 6.73 -10.98 2.04
CA GLU A 93 7.35 -10.77 3.35
C GLU A 93 7.58 -9.29 3.65
N LEU A 94 7.95 -8.50 2.64
CA LEU A 94 8.12 -7.06 2.80
C LEU A 94 6.78 -6.37 3.08
N PHE A 95 5.72 -6.73 2.35
CA PHE A 95 4.38 -6.22 2.63
C PHE A 95 3.92 -6.58 4.05
N HIS A 96 4.14 -7.82 4.51
CA HIS A 96 3.87 -8.23 5.89
C HIS A 96 4.66 -7.39 6.90
N ALA A 97 5.96 -7.18 6.66
CA ALA A 97 6.81 -6.40 7.55
C ALA A 97 6.33 -4.95 7.66
N GLU A 98 5.97 -4.32 6.54
CA GLU A 98 5.41 -2.98 6.49
C GLU A 98 4.03 -2.91 7.18
N ALA A 99 3.16 -3.91 6.98
CA ALA A 99 1.85 -3.97 7.63
C ALA A 99 1.96 -4.11 9.15
N LEU A 100 2.92 -4.90 9.66
CA LEU A 100 3.21 -5.01 11.09
C LEU A 100 3.82 -3.73 11.65
N ALA A 101 4.71 -3.07 10.89
CA ALA A 101 5.29 -1.78 11.27
C ALA A 101 4.20 -0.70 11.37
N MET A 102 3.29 -0.65 10.40
CA MET A 102 2.14 0.23 10.38
C MET A 102 1.18 -0.09 11.54
N HIS A 103 0.91 -1.35 11.83
CA HIS A 103 0.06 -1.75 12.97
C HIS A 103 0.63 -1.26 14.31
N ARG A 104 1.94 -1.48 14.53
CA ARG A 104 2.66 -0.98 15.71
C ARG A 104 2.63 0.54 15.80
N GLN A 105 2.52 1.24 14.68
CA GLN A 105 2.44 2.70 14.66
C GLN A 105 1.01 3.19 14.97
N THR A 106 -0.01 2.56 14.39
CA THR A 106 -1.42 2.93 14.62
C THR A 106 -1.93 2.56 16.01
N GLY A 107 -1.30 1.59 16.66
CA GLY A 107 -1.59 1.21 18.05
C GLY A 107 -0.88 2.06 19.11
N ARG A 108 -0.06 3.05 18.71
CA ARG A 108 0.62 3.95 19.65
C ARG A 108 -0.31 5.07 20.10
N TRP A 109 -0.03 5.59 21.29
CA TRP A 109 -0.67 6.81 21.81
C TRP A 109 -0.38 8.05 20.97
N ARG A 110 0.68 8.04 20.14
CA ARG A 110 1.10 9.13 19.28
C ARG A 110 1.37 8.63 17.87
N ASP A 111 0.92 9.38 16.87
CA ASP A 111 1.17 9.10 15.45
C ASP A 111 2.60 9.49 14.99
N ARG A 112 2.90 9.28 13.69
CA ARG A 112 4.15 9.70 13.02
C ARG A 112 4.46 11.20 13.16
N ALA A 113 3.43 12.04 13.34
CA ALA A 113 3.55 13.48 13.53
C ALA A 113 3.55 13.90 15.02
N GLY A 114 3.59 12.94 15.95
CA GLY A 114 3.64 13.17 17.40
C GLY A 114 2.30 13.52 18.06
N ARG A 115 1.17 13.51 17.34
CA ARG A 115 -0.14 13.91 17.88
C ARG A 115 -0.83 12.74 18.59
N LEU A 116 -1.54 13.04 19.68
CA LEU A 116 -2.29 12.04 20.45
C LEU A 116 -3.34 11.32 19.59
N GLN A 117 -3.40 10.00 19.70
CA GLN A 117 -4.39 9.13 19.07
C GLN A 117 -5.37 8.59 20.13
N SER A 118 -6.64 8.40 19.75
CA SER A 118 -7.69 7.91 20.67
C SER A 118 -7.36 6.49 21.17
N PRO A 119 -7.55 6.19 22.48
CA PRO A 119 -7.33 4.84 23.00
C PRO A 119 -8.32 3.86 22.35
N TRP A 120 -7.80 3.04 21.45
CA TRP A 120 -8.53 1.93 20.82
C TRP A 120 -7.92 0.63 21.30
N ILE A 121 -8.75 -0.38 21.57
CA ILE A 121 -8.25 -1.69 21.97
C ILE A 121 -7.58 -2.30 20.74
N SER A 122 -6.25 -2.44 20.74
CA SER A 122 -5.48 -2.96 19.59
C SER A 122 -5.97 -4.32 19.09
N ALA A 123 -6.60 -5.12 19.96
CA ALA A 123 -7.26 -6.39 19.61
C ALA A 123 -8.44 -6.24 18.64
N LEU A 124 -8.98 -5.03 18.48
CA LEU A 124 -10.03 -4.69 17.49
C LEU A 124 -9.43 -4.10 16.20
N GLY A 125 -8.12 -4.24 15.99
CA GLY A 125 -7.42 -3.75 14.81
C GLY A 125 -7.17 -2.24 14.83
N THR A 126 -7.29 -1.59 13.67
CA THR A 126 -7.02 -0.15 13.51
C THR A 126 -8.28 0.68 13.74
N SER A 127 -8.22 1.69 14.62
CA SER A 127 -9.36 2.57 14.87
C SER A 127 -9.71 3.43 13.64
N PRO A 128 -10.99 3.73 13.38
CA PRO A 128 -11.40 4.54 12.24
C PRO A 128 -10.70 5.91 12.17
N TRP A 129 -10.58 6.61 13.29
CA TRP A 129 -9.92 7.92 13.35
C TRP A 129 -8.39 7.82 13.23
N GLY A 130 -7.79 6.76 13.79
CA GLY A 130 -6.36 6.48 13.61
C GLY A 130 -6.05 6.21 12.14
N LEU A 131 -6.91 5.44 11.48
CA LEU A 131 -6.83 5.16 10.04
C LEU A 131 -6.98 6.44 9.23
N ALA A 132 -8.04 7.23 9.44
CA ALA A 132 -8.26 8.50 8.75
C ALA A 132 -7.05 9.45 8.88
N ARG A 133 -6.43 9.49 10.05
CA ARG A 133 -5.25 10.30 10.26
C ARG A 133 -4.02 9.79 9.52
N GLN A 134 -3.76 8.48 9.53
CA GLN A 134 -2.66 7.92 8.76
C GLN A 134 -2.88 8.09 7.26
N LEU A 135 -4.10 7.90 6.78
CA LEU A 135 -4.46 8.11 5.39
C LEU A 135 -4.25 9.59 4.99
N THR A 136 -4.59 10.52 5.88
CA THR A 136 -4.33 11.95 5.68
C THR A 136 -2.84 12.24 5.51
N LEU A 137 -1.99 11.59 6.32
CA LEU A 137 -0.53 11.75 6.23
C LEU A 137 0.01 11.12 4.95
N ALA A 138 -0.47 9.93 4.56
CA ALA A 138 -0.01 9.20 3.39
C ALA A 138 -0.42 9.87 2.07
N THR A 139 -1.61 10.48 2.03
CA THR A 139 -2.17 11.09 0.82
C THR A 139 -1.99 12.61 0.76
N ALA A 140 -1.56 13.25 1.85
CA ALA A 140 -1.56 14.70 2.03
C ALA A 140 -2.94 15.39 1.85
N HIS A 141 -4.05 14.64 1.95
CA HIS A 141 -5.42 15.16 1.88
C HIS A 141 -6.18 14.89 3.18
N PRO A 142 -6.94 15.83 3.74
CA PRO A 142 -7.72 15.58 4.96
C PRO A 142 -8.77 14.47 4.77
N HIS A 143 -8.87 13.55 5.73
CA HIS A 143 -9.87 12.49 5.75
C HIS A 143 -10.69 12.51 7.03
N ARG A 144 -11.97 12.14 6.91
CA ARG A 144 -12.93 12.01 8.01
C ARG A 144 -13.61 10.65 7.99
N VAL A 145 -14.15 10.27 9.15
CA VAL A 145 -15.02 9.10 9.30
C VAL A 145 -16.43 9.49 8.88
N ASP A 146 -17.03 8.71 7.99
CA ASP A 146 -18.40 8.85 7.53
C ASP A 146 -19.18 7.57 7.85
N LEU A 147 -20.23 7.69 8.64
CA LEU A 147 -21.04 6.54 9.05
C LEU A 147 -22.02 6.15 7.94
N VAL A 148 -22.23 4.84 7.76
CA VAL A 148 -23.27 4.32 6.88
C VAL A 148 -24.59 4.38 7.65
N ASP A 149 -25.52 5.22 7.18
CA ASP A 149 -26.91 5.27 7.66
C ASP A 149 -27.64 4.00 7.18
N PRO A 150 -28.07 3.09 8.08
CA PRO A 150 -28.77 1.87 7.68
C PRO A 150 -30.10 2.13 6.96
N GLY A 151 -30.72 3.29 7.16
CA GLY A 151 -31.94 3.68 6.46
C GLY A 151 -31.68 4.24 5.06
N ARG A 152 -30.44 4.64 4.75
CA ARG A 152 -30.03 5.22 3.45
C ARG A 152 -28.62 4.78 3.06
N PRO A 153 -28.35 3.47 2.94
CA PRO A 153 -27.01 2.98 2.64
C PRO A 153 -26.50 3.44 1.26
N GLY A 154 -27.42 3.66 0.30
CA GLY A 154 -27.10 4.20 -1.02
C GLY A 154 -26.41 5.57 -0.97
N ALA A 155 -26.75 6.44 -0.01
CA ALA A 155 -26.10 7.75 0.11
C ALA A 155 -24.63 7.64 0.54
N ALA A 156 -24.29 6.65 1.37
CA ALA A 156 -22.91 6.37 1.71
C ALA A 156 -22.16 5.71 0.54
N TYR A 157 -22.82 4.82 -0.20
CA TYR A 157 -22.29 4.22 -1.42
C TYR A 157 -21.91 5.28 -2.45
N ASP A 158 -22.81 6.23 -2.73
CA ASP A 158 -22.57 7.30 -3.70
C ASP A 158 -21.37 8.17 -3.31
N ARG A 159 -21.22 8.51 -2.01
CA ARG A 159 -20.03 9.22 -1.52
C ARG A 159 -18.73 8.43 -1.70
N ILE A 160 -18.77 7.11 -1.49
CA ILE A 160 -17.61 6.24 -1.74
C ILE A 160 -17.26 6.26 -3.23
N VAL A 161 -18.26 6.12 -4.12
CA VAL A 161 -18.06 6.16 -5.58
C VAL A 161 -17.43 7.49 -6.00
N ASP A 162 -17.96 8.62 -5.52
CA ASP A 162 -17.46 9.95 -5.84
C ASP A 162 -16.00 10.13 -5.41
N ALA A 163 -15.67 9.76 -4.17
CA ALA A 163 -14.30 9.84 -3.65
C ALA A 163 -13.31 8.99 -4.47
N VAL A 164 -13.69 7.74 -4.79
CA VAL A 164 -12.84 6.82 -5.55
C VAL A 164 -12.65 7.28 -6.99
N ARG A 165 -13.71 7.80 -7.63
CA ARG A 165 -13.61 8.40 -8.98
C ARG A 165 -12.76 9.67 -9.01
N ALA A 166 -12.70 10.41 -7.90
CA ALA A 166 -11.79 11.53 -7.71
C ALA A 166 -10.33 11.10 -7.41
N GLY A 167 -10.03 9.79 -7.40
CA GLY A 167 -8.69 9.27 -7.19
C GLY A 167 -8.32 9.01 -5.72
N HIS A 168 -9.29 9.07 -4.81
CA HIS A 168 -9.05 8.79 -3.40
C HIS A 168 -9.49 7.35 -3.05
N PRO A 169 -8.57 6.44 -2.70
CA PRO A 169 -8.97 5.12 -2.23
C PRO A 169 -9.67 5.24 -0.87
N VAL A 170 -10.76 4.49 -0.67
CA VAL A 170 -11.65 4.64 0.48
C VAL A 170 -11.61 3.40 1.36
N PRO A 171 -11.04 3.47 2.58
CA PRO A 171 -11.20 2.42 3.58
C PRO A 171 -12.66 2.25 3.97
N LEU A 172 -13.14 1.01 3.98
CA LEU A 172 -14.48 0.65 4.38
C LEU A 172 -14.41 -0.35 5.54
N TYR A 173 -15.08 -0.01 6.64
CA TYR A 173 -15.25 -0.90 7.77
C TYR A 173 -16.52 -1.72 7.58
N VAL A 174 -16.38 -3.03 7.69
CA VAL A 174 -17.47 -3.99 7.55
C VAL A 174 -17.53 -4.88 8.79
N GLY A 175 -18.70 -5.45 9.06
CA GLY A 175 -18.91 -6.28 10.23
C GLY A 175 -20.24 -7.02 10.21
N ASN A 176 -20.81 -7.15 11.39
CA ASN A 176 -22.14 -7.73 11.62
C ASN A 176 -23.12 -6.64 12.07
N ALA A 177 -24.31 -7.00 12.51
CA ALA A 177 -25.32 -6.04 12.96
C ALA A 177 -24.93 -5.22 14.21
N TRP A 178 -23.90 -5.63 14.96
CA TRP A 178 -23.57 -5.07 16.27
C TRP A 178 -22.26 -4.26 16.29
N SER A 179 -21.29 -4.62 15.45
CA SER A 179 -20.03 -3.88 15.41
C SER A 179 -19.26 -4.09 14.10
N PRO A 180 -18.38 -3.14 13.73
CA PRO A 180 -17.36 -3.37 12.70
C PRO A 180 -16.36 -4.42 13.19
N ARG A 181 -15.81 -5.19 12.26
CA ARG A 181 -14.91 -6.32 12.55
C ARG A 181 -13.74 -6.44 11.59
N HIS A 182 -13.85 -5.82 10.42
CA HIS A 182 -12.88 -5.93 9.34
C HIS A 182 -12.80 -4.64 8.56
N VAL A 183 -11.63 -4.40 7.95
CA VAL A 183 -11.37 -3.20 7.14
C VAL A 183 -10.86 -3.65 5.79
N VAL A 184 -11.45 -3.08 4.74
CA VAL A 184 -11.06 -3.28 3.34
C VAL A 184 -10.75 -1.93 2.70
N LEU A 185 -10.17 -1.93 1.50
CA LEU A 185 -9.91 -0.69 0.75
C LEU A 185 -10.67 -0.70 -0.58
N VAL A 186 -11.56 0.26 -0.79
CA VAL A 186 -12.19 0.48 -2.09
C VAL A 186 -11.21 1.25 -2.98
N THR A 187 -10.90 0.70 -4.16
CA THR A 187 -9.78 1.17 -5.00
C THR A 187 -10.21 1.58 -6.39
N ALA A 188 -11.37 1.10 -6.84
CA ALA A 188 -12.03 1.57 -8.05
C ALA A 188 -13.55 1.46 -7.90
N ALA A 189 -14.30 2.25 -8.67
CA ALA A 189 -15.75 2.25 -8.64
C ALA A 189 -16.33 2.45 -10.05
N SER A 190 -17.31 1.63 -10.40
CA SER A 190 -18.27 1.90 -11.46
C SER A 190 -19.59 2.41 -10.83
N THR A 191 -20.63 2.58 -11.64
CA THR A 191 -21.94 3.04 -11.14
C THR A 191 -22.60 1.98 -10.24
N ASP A 192 -22.36 0.70 -10.52
CA ASP A 192 -23.06 -0.42 -9.87
C ASP A 192 -22.15 -1.37 -9.11
N ALA A 193 -20.83 -1.15 -9.12
CA ALA A 193 -19.86 -2.01 -8.48
C ALA A 193 -18.64 -1.26 -7.94
N LEU A 194 -18.18 -1.72 -6.78
CA LEU A 194 -16.92 -1.33 -6.17
C LEU A 194 -15.90 -2.44 -6.36
N ARG A 195 -14.68 -2.08 -6.74
CA ARG A 195 -13.51 -2.96 -6.65
C ARG A 195 -12.84 -2.71 -5.30
N VAL A 196 -12.70 -3.77 -4.53
CA VAL A 196 -12.30 -3.72 -3.12
C VAL A 196 -11.09 -4.61 -2.92
N TYR A 197 -9.99 -4.05 -2.44
CA TYR A 197 -8.88 -4.84 -1.92
C TYR A 197 -9.27 -5.47 -0.58
N GLU A 198 -9.24 -6.80 -0.54
CA GLU A 198 -9.56 -7.66 0.59
C GLU A 198 -8.25 -8.17 1.21
N PRO A 199 -7.78 -7.58 2.32
CA PRO A 199 -6.49 -7.90 2.90
C PRO A 199 -6.41 -9.33 3.45
N ALA A 200 -7.52 -9.98 3.80
CA ALA A 200 -7.49 -11.39 4.25
C ALA A 200 -7.17 -12.37 3.11
N ALA A 201 -7.51 -12.00 1.87
CA ALA A 201 -7.23 -12.81 0.67
C ALA A 201 -6.03 -12.28 -0.13
N GLY A 202 -5.55 -11.06 0.17
CA GLY A 202 -4.51 -10.37 -0.58
C GLY A 202 -4.86 -10.15 -2.04
N GLY A 203 -6.14 -9.85 -2.32
CA GLY A 203 -6.67 -9.77 -3.68
C GLY A 203 -7.82 -8.78 -3.78
N ALA A 204 -8.35 -8.60 -5.00
CA ALA A 204 -9.49 -7.73 -5.25
C ALA A 204 -10.80 -8.53 -5.30
N VAL A 205 -11.82 -8.04 -4.61
CA VAL A 205 -13.19 -8.54 -4.59
C VAL A 205 -14.10 -7.47 -5.19
N THR A 206 -15.16 -7.89 -5.88
CA THR A 206 -16.18 -6.96 -6.40
C THR A 206 -17.38 -6.94 -5.47
N VAL A 207 -17.82 -5.74 -5.07
CA VAL A 207 -19.03 -5.53 -4.26
C VAL A 207 -20.03 -4.73 -5.08
N THR A 208 -21.20 -5.31 -5.35
CA THR A 208 -22.26 -4.62 -6.09
C THR A 208 -22.96 -3.58 -5.21
N ARG A 209 -23.53 -2.54 -5.83
CA ARG A 209 -24.39 -1.56 -5.14
C ARG A 209 -25.50 -2.24 -4.36
N SER A 210 -26.21 -3.17 -5.01
CA SER A 210 -27.33 -3.87 -4.37
C SER A 210 -26.89 -4.75 -3.18
N ALA A 211 -25.70 -5.35 -3.23
CA ALA A 211 -25.15 -6.08 -2.08
C ALA A 211 -24.80 -5.12 -0.93
N PHE A 212 -24.21 -3.97 -1.24
CA PHE A 212 -23.92 -2.93 -0.24
C PHE A 212 -25.19 -2.43 0.44
N GLU A 213 -26.20 -2.06 -0.35
CA GLU A 213 -27.47 -1.52 0.16
C GLU A 213 -28.27 -2.53 0.98
N ARG A 214 -28.17 -3.83 0.67
CA ARG A 214 -28.79 -4.90 1.47
C ARG A 214 -27.98 -5.32 2.69
N GLY A 215 -26.77 -4.80 2.87
CA GLY A 215 -25.86 -5.26 3.92
C GLY A 215 -25.41 -6.71 3.72
N ASP A 216 -25.01 -7.06 2.50
CA ASP A 216 -24.59 -8.40 2.09
C ASP A 216 -23.29 -8.40 1.26
N VAL A 217 -22.28 -7.63 1.69
CA VAL A 217 -21.05 -7.44 0.90
C VAL A 217 -20.10 -8.66 0.87
N ALA A 218 -20.29 -9.63 1.77
CA ALA A 218 -19.53 -10.88 1.87
C ALA A 218 -17.99 -10.70 1.87
N LEU A 219 -17.48 -9.69 2.58
CA LEU A 219 -16.05 -9.38 2.69
C LEU A 219 -15.43 -10.07 3.91
N ALA A 220 -14.58 -11.07 3.67
CA ALA A 220 -14.04 -11.96 4.72
C ALA A 220 -15.12 -12.55 5.66
N GLY A 221 -16.31 -12.84 5.11
CA GLY A 221 -17.47 -13.34 5.86
C GLY A 221 -18.33 -12.26 6.54
N TRP A 222 -17.92 -10.98 6.49
CA TRP A 222 -18.68 -9.86 7.02
C TRP A 222 -19.61 -9.26 5.96
N ARG A 223 -20.81 -8.87 6.39
CA ARG A 223 -21.90 -8.54 5.49
C ARG A 223 -22.32 -7.08 5.56
N VAL A 224 -22.22 -6.46 6.73
CA VAL A 224 -22.78 -5.13 7.00
C VAL A 224 -21.71 -4.05 6.83
N PRO A 225 -21.89 -3.06 5.93
CA PRO A 225 -21.08 -1.83 5.90
C PRO A 225 -21.40 -0.94 7.12
N TRP A 226 -20.37 -0.44 7.79
CA TRP A 226 -20.53 0.38 9.01
C TRP A 226 -20.15 1.83 8.81
N LEU A 227 -18.96 2.06 8.26
CA LEU A 227 -18.42 3.40 8.05
C LEU A 227 -17.35 3.35 6.97
N ALA A 228 -17.17 4.47 6.31
CA ALA A 228 -16.09 4.72 5.37
C ALA A 228 -15.17 5.81 5.90
N VAL A 229 -13.93 5.81 5.45
CA VAL A 229 -13.00 6.91 5.65
C VAL A 229 -12.86 7.63 4.33
N VAL A 230 -13.42 8.84 4.25
CA VAL A 230 -13.55 9.60 3.00
C VAL A 230 -12.79 10.93 3.08
N PRO A 231 -12.41 11.54 1.94
CA PRO A 231 -11.87 12.90 1.92
C PRO A 231 -12.82 13.90 2.59
N SER A 232 -12.25 14.87 3.31
CA SER A 232 -13.00 15.90 4.07
C SER A 232 -13.37 17.11 3.25
#